data_AF-A0A8D3DGU4-F1
#
_entry.id   AF-A0A8D3DGU4-F1
#
_cell.length_a   1.000
_cell.length_b   1.000
_cell.length_c   1.000
_cell.angle_alpha   90.00
_cell.angle_beta   90.00
_cell.angle_gamma   90.00
#
_symmetry.space_group_name_H-M   'P 1'
#
loop_
_entity.id
_entity.type
_entity.pdbx_description
1 polymer ?
#
loop_
_entity_poly.entity_id
_entity_poly.type
_entity_poly.pdbx_seq_one_letter_code
_entity_poly.pdbx_strand_id
1 'polypeptide(L)'
;MLTKFETKSARVKGLSFHPKRPWVLASLHNGVIQLWDYRMCTLIDKFDEHDGPVRGIDFHKQQPLFVSGGDDYKIKVWNYKLRRCLFTLLGHLDYIRTTFFHHEYPWILSASDDQTIRIWNWQSRTCLDTCRGHYNNVSCAVFHPRQELILSNSEDKSIRVWDMSKRTGVQTFRRDHDRFWVLGAHPNLNLFAAGNYTSLVFFLKKKVTKWLTSCRCDIFLKDCTVVCPLGHDSGMIVFKLERERPAYAVYGNMLYYVKDRFLRQLDFNSSKDTAVMQLRSGSKFPVFSMSYNPAENTVLLCNVNGYVFPLIYCNTLDSQNPDAPEGKRSSGLTAVWVARNRFAVLDRMHSLLIKNLKNEIGIPAVGLRLSDLISRLQQCYQLTTAGRFEEAVDRFRVILLSVPLLVVDNKQEIAEAQQLITICREYIVGLTMETERKKLPKDTLDQQKRLCEMAAYFTHCNLQPVHMVLVLRTALNLFFKLRNFKTAASFARRLLELGPKPDVAQQTRKILAACEKTLTDAHQLNYDPHNPFDLCAASFVPLYRGRPVEKCPLSGACYCPPYKGQICRVTQATEIGKDVIGLRVSPLQFR
;
A
#
# COMPACT_ATOMS: atom_id res chain seq x y z
N MET A 1 9.10 16.18 -8.40
CA MET A 1 10.42 16.83 -8.36
C MET A 1 11.04 16.67 -9.75
N LEU A 2 11.39 17.78 -10.41
CA LEU A 2 12.14 17.73 -11.67
C LEU A 2 13.63 17.72 -11.31
N THR A 3 14.36 16.66 -11.67
CA THR A 3 15.81 16.59 -11.47
C THR A 3 16.47 17.35 -12.62
N LYS A 4 17.21 18.42 -12.31
CA LYS A 4 17.97 19.20 -13.30
C LYS A 4 19.37 18.62 -13.43
N PHE A 5 19.72 18.14 -14.62
CA PHE A 5 21.05 17.60 -14.94
C PHE A 5 21.74 18.55 -15.93
N GLU A 6 22.85 19.15 -15.54
CA GLU A 6 23.63 20.07 -16.37
C GLU A 6 25.08 19.62 -16.44
N THR A 7 25.61 19.51 -17.67
CA THR A 7 27.01 19.17 -17.92
C THR A 7 27.51 19.95 -19.14
N LYS A 8 28.79 20.32 -19.14
CA LYS A 8 29.43 21.00 -20.28
C LYS A 8 29.89 19.94 -21.28
N SER A 9 29.32 19.94 -22.48
CA SER A 9 29.71 19.02 -23.57
C SER A 9 29.58 19.73 -24.92
N ALA A 10 30.12 19.10 -25.98
CA ALA A 10 29.82 19.53 -27.35
C ALA A 10 28.30 19.44 -27.60
N ARG A 11 27.79 20.18 -28.60
CA ARG A 11 26.35 20.24 -28.87
C ARG A 11 25.74 18.83 -29.00
N VAL A 12 24.76 18.52 -28.16
CA VAL A 12 23.99 17.27 -28.21
C VAL A 12 23.12 17.29 -29.47
N LYS A 13 23.12 16.16 -30.20
CA LYS A 13 22.45 15.99 -31.50
C LYS A 13 21.31 14.98 -31.44
N GLY A 14 21.42 13.97 -30.58
CA GLY A 14 20.40 12.94 -30.40
C GLY A 14 20.40 12.42 -28.97
N LEU A 15 19.23 12.00 -28.51
CA LEU A 15 19.01 11.45 -27.18
C LEU A 15 18.18 10.16 -27.27
N SER A 16 18.56 9.14 -26.50
CA SER A 16 17.74 7.93 -26.35
C SER A 16 17.73 7.46 -24.90
N PHE A 17 16.55 7.14 -24.39
CA PHE A 17 16.38 6.65 -23.02
C PHE A 17 16.38 5.13 -22.98
N HIS A 18 17.06 4.56 -22.00
CA HIS A 18 17.01 3.12 -21.80
C HIS A 18 15.60 2.70 -21.34
N PRO A 19 15.01 1.63 -21.88
CA PRO A 19 13.63 1.21 -21.59
C PRO A 19 13.34 0.76 -20.14
N LYS A 20 14.36 0.64 -19.29
CA LYS A 20 14.26 -0.02 -17.97
C LYS A 20 15.15 0.62 -16.91
N ARG A 21 16.38 0.97 -17.30
CA ARG A 21 17.38 1.58 -16.41
C ARG A 21 17.28 3.11 -16.48
N PRO A 22 17.69 3.84 -15.43
CA PRO A 22 17.71 5.30 -15.42
C PRO A 22 18.89 5.86 -16.25
N TRP A 23 19.04 5.37 -17.49
CA TRP A 23 20.14 5.71 -18.37
C TRP A 23 19.66 6.48 -19.58
N VAL A 24 20.50 7.41 -20.03
CA VAL A 24 20.30 8.18 -21.25
C VAL A 24 21.57 8.14 -22.09
N LEU A 25 21.41 7.87 -23.38
CA LEU A 25 22.45 8.06 -24.39
C LEU A 25 22.33 9.47 -24.94
N ALA A 26 23.46 10.17 -25.00
CA ALA A 26 23.59 11.48 -25.63
C ALA A 26 24.64 11.39 -26.73
N SER A 27 24.23 11.62 -27.97
CA SER A 27 25.16 11.72 -29.10
C SER A 27 25.57 13.17 -29.32
N LEU A 28 26.86 13.41 -29.56
CA LEU A 28 27.44 14.73 -29.63
C LEU A 28 27.87 15.11 -31.06
N HIS A 29 28.04 16.40 -31.28
CA HIS A 29 28.47 16.94 -32.57
C HIS A 29 29.90 16.54 -32.97
N ASN A 30 30.77 16.21 -32.01
CA ASN A 30 32.15 15.77 -32.27
C ASN A 30 32.27 14.25 -32.53
N GLY A 31 31.17 13.55 -32.72
CA GLY A 31 31.15 12.09 -32.97
C GLY A 31 31.18 11.21 -31.71
N VAL A 32 31.37 11.82 -30.55
CA VAL A 32 31.33 11.11 -29.28
C VAL A 32 29.89 10.80 -28.88
N ILE A 33 29.67 9.58 -28.40
CA ILE A 33 28.42 9.16 -27.76
C ILE A 33 28.71 8.93 -26.28
N GLN A 34 27.90 9.52 -25.41
CA GLN A 34 28.02 9.40 -23.97
C GLN A 34 26.83 8.67 -23.38
N LEU A 35 27.09 7.73 -22.47
CA LEU A 35 26.07 7.04 -21.68
C LEU A 35 26.07 7.61 -20.26
N TRP A 36 24.93 8.12 -19.82
CA TRP A 36 24.76 8.78 -18.52
C TRP A 36 23.74 8.08 -17.64
N ASP A 37 23.97 8.04 -16.33
CA ASP A 37 22.93 7.79 -15.34
C ASP A 37 22.32 9.13 -14.91
N TYR A 38 21.07 9.38 -15.28
CA TYR A 38 20.41 10.67 -15.00
C TYR A 38 19.89 10.78 -13.56
N ARG A 39 19.86 9.70 -12.78
CA ARG A 39 19.53 9.76 -11.35
C ARG A 39 20.74 10.10 -10.50
N MET A 40 21.89 9.53 -10.86
CA MET A 40 23.15 9.76 -10.16
C MET A 40 23.95 10.94 -10.73
N CYS A 41 23.56 11.46 -11.89
CA CYS A 41 24.26 12.50 -12.63
C CYS A 41 25.71 12.11 -12.99
N THR A 42 25.94 10.82 -13.29
CA THR A 42 27.27 10.26 -13.56
C THR A 42 27.42 9.79 -15.00
N LEU A 43 28.59 10.03 -15.59
CA LEU A 43 28.98 9.46 -16.88
C LEU A 43 29.36 7.99 -16.66
N ILE A 44 28.71 7.08 -17.37
CA ILE A 44 28.95 5.65 -17.28
C ILE A 44 30.05 5.25 -18.26
N ASP A 45 29.87 5.60 -19.54
CA ASP A 45 30.75 5.18 -20.63
C ASP A 45 30.76 6.21 -21.78
N LYS A 46 31.83 6.15 -22.59
CA LYS A 46 32.07 7.01 -23.76
C LYS A 46 32.43 6.13 -24.97
N PHE A 47 31.86 6.44 -26.13
CA PHE A 47 32.12 5.76 -27.40
C PHE A 47 32.49 6.80 -28.46
N ASP A 48 33.66 6.68 -29.10
CA ASP A 48 34.24 7.73 -29.95
C ASP A 48 34.85 7.22 -31.26
N GLU A 49 34.20 6.24 -31.91
CA GLU A 49 34.65 5.74 -33.23
C GLU A 49 34.00 6.42 -34.45
N HIS A 50 33.02 7.31 -34.27
CA HIS A 50 32.40 8.02 -35.39
C HIS A 50 33.25 9.23 -35.81
N ASP A 51 33.43 9.40 -37.11
CA ASP A 51 34.20 10.51 -37.68
C ASP A 51 33.27 11.66 -38.10
N GLY A 52 32.72 12.35 -37.10
CA GLY A 52 31.80 13.47 -37.28
C GLY A 52 30.49 13.33 -36.51
N PRO A 53 29.57 14.29 -36.66
CA PRO A 53 28.37 14.39 -35.82
C PRO A 53 27.49 13.15 -35.85
N VAL A 54 27.08 12.66 -34.68
CA VAL A 54 26.14 11.52 -34.56
C VAL A 54 24.73 12.03 -34.28
N ARG A 55 23.77 11.76 -35.17
CA ARG A 55 22.40 12.29 -35.10
C ARG A 55 21.38 11.21 -34.75
N GLY A 56 21.48 10.06 -35.39
CA GLY A 56 20.64 8.91 -35.09
C GLY A 56 21.20 8.16 -33.88
N ILE A 57 20.38 7.93 -32.85
CA ILE A 57 20.73 7.05 -31.74
C ILE A 57 19.49 6.37 -31.16
N ASP A 58 19.56 5.06 -30.94
CA ASP A 58 18.45 4.32 -30.35
C ASP A 58 18.90 3.08 -29.57
N PHE A 59 18.23 2.83 -28.44
CA PHE A 59 18.44 1.64 -27.62
C PHE A 59 17.62 0.47 -28.14
N HIS A 60 18.23 -0.71 -28.17
CA HIS A 60 17.47 -1.93 -28.36
C HIS A 60 16.60 -2.24 -27.12
N LYS A 61 15.34 -2.65 -27.32
CA LYS A 61 14.38 -2.85 -26.21
C LYS A 61 14.77 -3.95 -25.20
N GLN A 62 15.36 -5.03 -25.70
CA GLN A 62 15.65 -6.24 -24.92
C GLN A 62 17.16 -6.54 -24.75
N GLN A 63 17.89 -6.59 -25.86
CA GLN A 63 19.33 -6.89 -25.89
C GLN A 63 20.19 -5.69 -25.46
N PRO A 64 21.43 -5.92 -24.97
CA PRO A 64 22.33 -4.86 -24.54
C PRO A 64 23.00 -4.13 -25.71
N LEU A 65 22.20 -3.70 -26.67
CA LEU A 65 22.64 -3.07 -27.91
C LEU A 65 22.10 -1.65 -28.03
N PHE A 66 22.84 -0.81 -28.73
CA PHE A 66 22.33 0.45 -29.26
C PHE A 66 22.86 0.66 -30.67
N VAL A 67 22.14 1.44 -31.47
CA VAL A 67 22.53 1.81 -32.84
C VAL A 67 22.83 3.30 -32.88
N SER A 68 23.80 3.68 -33.70
CA SER A 68 24.09 5.08 -34.00
C SER A 68 24.28 5.29 -35.50
N GLY A 69 23.83 6.43 -35.99
CA GLY A 69 24.03 6.90 -37.36
C GLY A 69 24.73 8.27 -37.36
N GLY A 70 25.84 8.35 -38.08
CA GLY A 70 26.68 9.54 -38.15
C GLY A 70 26.63 10.28 -39.49
N ASP A 71 27.15 11.50 -39.48
CA ASP A 71 27.50 12.27 -40.66
C ASP A 71 28.76 11.65 -41.37
N ASP A 72 29.32 10.54 -40.86
CA ASP A 72 30.37 9.72 -41.50
C ASP A 72 29.81 8.65 -42.45
N TYR A 73 28.51 8.72 -42.75
CA TYR A 73 27.75 7.78 -43.60
C TYR A 73 27.68 6.35 -43.06
N LYS A 74 28.10 6.14 -41.80
CA LYS A 74 28.16 4.82 -41.16
C LYS A 74 27.02 4.66 -40.17
N ILE A 75 26.42 3.48 -40.18
CA ILE A 75 25.55 3.02 -39.09
C ILE A 75 26.35 2.03 -38.26
N LYS A 76 26.58 2.33 -36.99
CA LYS A 76 27.31 1.46 -36.07
C LYS A 76 26.34 0.81 -35.08
N VAL A 77 26.52 -0.49 -34.86
CA VAL A 77 25.80 -1.23 -33.80
C VAL A 77 26.78 -1.56 -32.69
N TRP A 78 26.41 -1.17 -31.48
CA TRP A 78 27.27 -1.22 -30.31
C TRP A 78 26.73 -2.17 -29.27
N ASN A 79 27.63 -2.75 -28.48
CA ASN A 79 27.25 -3.45 -27.26
C ASN A 79 27.77 -2.66 -26.06
N TYR A 80 26.84 -2.05 -25.32
CA TYR A 80 27.21 -1.20 -24.18
C TYR A 80 27.73 -1.99 -22.98
N LYS A 81 27.51 -3.31 -22.89
CA LYS A 81 28.13 -4.16 -21.86
C LYS A 81 29.56 -4.53 -22.21
N LEU A 82 29.84 -4.78 -23.48
CA LEU A 82 31.18 -5.11 -23.97
C LEU A 82 32.03 -3.87 -24.29
N ARG A 83 31.43 -2.67 -24.22
CA ARG A 83 32.09 -1.38 -24.45
C ARG A 83 32.82 -1.26 -25.79
N ARG A 84 32.25 -1.87 -26.84
CA ARG A 84 32.84 -1.85 -28.19
C ARG A 84 31.79 -1.81 -29.30
N CYS A 85 32.18 -1.32 -30.46
CA CYS A 85 31.41 -1.50 -31.69
C CYS A 85 31.42 -2.99 -32.08
N LEU A 86 30.26 -3.54 -32.40
CA LEU A 86 30.16 -4.93 -32.87
C LEU A 86 30.43 -5.02 -34.38
N PHE A 87 29.79 -4.15 -35.15
CA PHE A 87 29.92 -4.07 -36.60
C PHE A 87 29.37 -2.74 -37.11
N THR A 88 29.76 -2.40 -38.34
CA THR A 88 29.31 -1.21 -39.07
C THR A 88 28.53 -1.64 -40.31
N LEU A 89 27.36 -1.05 -40.54
CA LEU A 89 26.57 -1.22 -41.75
C LEU A 89 26.90 -0.05 -42.70
N LEU A 90 27.27 -0.40 -43.93
CA LEU A 90 27.68 0.54 -44.98
C LEU A 90 26.69 0.46 -46.15
N GLY A 91 26.34 1.60 -46.73
CA GLY A 91 25.56 1.65 -47.96
C GLY A 91 24.77 2.94 -48.19
N HIS A 92 24.60 3.80 -47.18
CA HIS A 92 24.17 5.17 -47.41
C HIS A 92 25.28 5.98 -48.10
N LEU A 93 24.87 6.92 -48.95
CA LEU A 93 25.80 7.75 -49.74
C LEU A 93 25.97 9.16 -49.17
N ASP A 94 25.15 9.52 -48.17
CA ASP A 94 25.18 10.83 -47.54
C ASP A 94 24.75 10.73 -46.05
N TYR A 95 24.73 11.87 -45.36
CA TYR A 95 24.59 11.97 -43.91
C TYR A 95 23.37 11.24 -43.37
N ILE A 96 23.55 10.45 -42.30
CA ILE A 96 22.47 9.71 -41.67
C ILE A 96 21.81 10.61 -40.63
N ARG A 97 20.49 10.82 -40.78
CA ARG A 97 19.72 11.71 -39.92
C ARG A 97 19.12 10.99 -38.72
N THR A 98 18.49 9.84 -38.95
CA THR A 98 17.84 9.06 -37.89
C THR A 98 18.09 7.58 -38.04
N THR A 99 18.20 6.88 -36.92
CA THR A 99 18.32 5.43 -36.85
C THR A 99 17.45 4.89 -35.71
N PHE A 100 16.63 3.88 -35.98
CA PHE A 100 15.74 3.28 -34.98
C PHE A 100 15.72 1.76 -35.06
N PHE A 101 15.60 1.09 -33.92
CA PHE A 101 15.30 -0.33 -33.89
C PHE A 101 13.81 -0.59 -34.13
N HIS A 102 13.52 -1.66 -34.85
CA HIS A 102 12.18 -2.20 -34.88
C HIS A 102 11.81 -2.84 -33.52
N HIS A 103 10.53 -2.83 -33.17
CA HIS A 103 10.07 -3.26 -31.84
C HIS A 103 9.97 -4.79 -31.68
N GLU A 104 9.78 -5.52 -32.78
CA GLU A 104 9.64 -6.99 -32.83
C GLU A 104 10.71 -7.66 -33.71
N TYR A 105 10.75 -7.34 -35.00
CA TYR A 105 11.73 -7.86 -35.94
C TYR A 105 13.17 -7.37 -35.71
N PRO A 106 14.20 -8.13 -36.13
CA PRO A 106 15.61 -7.76 -35.99
C PRO A 106 16.05 -6.71 -37.03
N TRP A 107 15.27 -5.63 -37.16
CA TRP A 107 15.46 -4.61 -38.18
C TRP A 107 15.92 -3.27 -37.59
N ILE A 108 16.70 -2.55 -38.38
CA ILE A 108 17.10 -1.17 -38.14
C ILE A 108 16.58 -0.34 -39.30
N LEU A 109 15.90 0.76 -38.98
CA LEU A 109 15.52 1.79 -39.93
C LEU A 109 16.57 2.88 -39.94
N SER A 110 16.95 3.35 -41.12
CA SER A 110 17.78 4.55 -41.27
C SER A 110 17.22 5.48 -42.34
N ALA A 111 17.32 6.78 -42.08
CA ALA A 111 17.01 7.84 -43.03
C ALA A 111 18.24 8.72 -43.26
N SER A 112 18.47 9.12 -44.51
CA SER A 112 19.67 9.83 -44.93
C SER A 112 19.34 11.01 -45.86
N ASP A 113 20.30 11.92 -45.97
CA ASP A 113 20.33 12.97 -46.98
C ASP A 113 20.47 12.42 -48.41
N ASP A 114 20.83 11.14 -48.58
CA ASP A 114 20.87 10.46 -49.88
C ASP A 114 19.49 10.21 -50.51
N GLN A 115 18.45 10.83 -49.93
CA GLN A 115 17.05 10.78 -50.34
C GLN A 115 16.40 9.40 -50.16
N THR A 116 17.11 8.46 -49.51
CA THR A 116 16.64 7.10 -49.28
C THR A 116 16.39 6.81 -47.82
N ILE A 117 15.47 5.88 -47.61
CA ILE A 117 15.26 5.23 -46.32
C ILE A 117 15.66 3.77 -46.52
N ARG A 118 16.48 3.24 -45.61
CA ARG A 118 16.95 1.86 -45.69
C ARG A 118 16.48 1.07 -44.49
N ILE A 119 16.16 -0.19 -44.75
CA ILE A 119 15.84 -1.19 -43.74
C ILE A 119 16.97 -2.20 -43.73
N TRP A 120 17.57 -2.40 -42.57
CA TRP A 120 18.70 -3.31 -42.37
C TRP A 120 18.28 -4.44 -41.46
N ASN A 121 18.77 -5.64 -41.72
CA ASN A 121 18.73 -6.71 -40.74
C ASN A 121 20.05 -6.73 -39.97
N TRP A 122 19.99 -6.48 -38.67
CA TRP A 122 21.20 -6.38 -37.86
C TRP A 122 21.81 -7.75 -37.51
N GLN A 123 21.05 -8.83 -37.63
CA GLN A 123 21.57 -10.19 -37.44
C GLN A 123 22.32 -10.69 -38.69
N SER A 124 21.71 -10.57 -39.86
CA SER A 124 22.35 -10.97 -41.13
C SER A 124 23.31 -9.93 -41.68
N ARG A 125 23.29 -8.69 -41.14
CA ARG A 125 24.15 -7.55 -41.54
C ARG A 125 23.94 -7.11 -42.99
N THR A 126 22.74 -7.33 -43.52
CA THR A 126 22.38 -7.01 -44.91
C THR A 126 21.34 -5.89 -44.96
N CYS A 127 21.41 -5.06 -46.00
CA CYS A 127 20.32 -4.15 -46.36
C CYS A 127 19.19 -4.99 -46.97
N LEU A 128 18.02 -5.01 -46.34
CA LEU A 128 16.86 -5.76 -46.80
C LEU A 128 16.10 -5.04 -47.91
N ASP A 129 15.97 -3.72 -47.75
CA ASP A 129 15.19 -2.89 -48.65
C ASP A 129 15.63 -1.42 -48.61
N THR A 130 15.37 -0.70 -49.70
CA THR A 130 15.65 0.72 -49.86
C THR A 130 14.40 1.41 -50.42
N CYS A 131 13.68 2.12 -49.55
CA CYS A 131 12.51 2.89 -49.94
C CYS A 131 12.97 4.15 -50.69
N ARG A 132 12.76 4.15 -52.01
CA ARG A 132 13.07 5.27 -52.90
C ARG A 132 11.78 6.02 -53.25
N GLY A 133 11.86 7.35 -53.28
CA GLY A 133 10.75 8.18 -53.76
C GLY A 133 10.72 9.59 -53.20
N HIS A 134 11.44 9.86 -52.10
CA HIS A 134 11.71 11.25 -51.72
C HIS A 134 12.62 11.90 -52.75
N TYR A 135 12.43 13.20 -52.97
CA TYR A 135 13.18 13.99 -53.97
C TYR A 135 14.19 14.94 -53.33
N ASN A 136 14.34 14.87 -52.00
CA ASN A 136 15.23 15.69 -51.22
C ASN A 136 15.55 14.97 -49.90
N ASN A 137 16.44 15.54 -49.10
CA ASN A 137 16.95 14.96 -47.86
C ASN A 137 15.82 14.41 -46.96
N VAL A 138 16.00 13.20 -46.44
CA VAL A 138 15.03 12.58 -45.53
C VAL A 138 15.44 12.92 -44.10
N SER A 139 14.71 13.85 -43.48
CA SER A 139 15.05 14.39 -42.16
C SER A 139 14.83 13.37 -41.03
N CYS A 140 13.80 12.54 -41.13
CA CYS A 140 13.41 11.58 -40.11
C CYS A 140 12.55 10.46 -40.70
N ALA A 141 12.76 9.23 -40.24
CA ALA A 141 11.84 8.12 -40.47
C ALA A 141 11.58 7.37 -39.18
N VAL A 142 10.35 6.89 -38.98
CA VAL A 142 9.95 6.16 -37.78
C VAL A 142 9.07 4.95 -38.14
N PHE A 143 9.23 3.87 -37.38
CA PHE A 143 8.31 2.74 -37.45
C PHE A 143 6.97 3.09 -36.81
N HIS A 144 5.89 2.63 -37.43
CA HIS A 144 4.60 2.61 -36.77
C HIS A 144 4.59 1.52 -35.68
N PRO A 145 4.07 1.78 -34.46
CA PRO A 145 4.25 0.89 -33.30
C PRO A 145 3.37 -0.37 -33.27
N ARG A 146 2.50 -0.58 -34.28
CA ARG A 146 1.54 -1.72 -34.32
C ARG A 146 1.31 -2.26 -35.73
N GLN A 147 1.04 -1.38 -36.68
CA GLN A 147 0.95 -1.69 -38.10
C GLN A 147 2.34 -1.75 -38.75
N GLU A 148 2.48 -2.58 -39.78
CA GLU A 148 3.70 -2.76 -40.58
C GLU A 148 3.95 -1.60 -41.55
N LEU A 149 4.01 -0.37 -41.01
CA LEU A 149 4.18 0.87 -41.77
C LEU A 149 5.42 1.63 -41.32
N ILE A 150 6.07 2.32 -42.26
CA ILE A 150 7.05 3.37 -41.96
C ILE A 150 6.45 4.72 -42.32
N LEU A 151 6.72 5.71 -41.49
CA LEU A 151 6.48 7.11 -41.79
C LEU A 151 7.82 7.80 -42.00
N SER A 152 7.94 8.61 -43.04
CA SER A 152 9.11 9.43 -43.29
C SER A 152 8.73 10.85 -43.65
N ASN A 153 9.59 11.79 -43.28
CA ASN A 153 9.48 13.17 -43.70
C ASN A 153 10.73 13.59 -44.47
N SER A 154 10.56 14.54 -45.38
CA SER A 154 11.66 15.03 -46.20
C SER A 154 11.55 16.53 -46.41
N GLU A 155 12.70 17.13 -46.73
CA GLU A 155 12.79 18.50 -47.21
C GLU A 155 12.06 18.73 -48.55
N ASP A 156 11.59 17.66 -49.20
CA ASP A 156 10.67 17.70 -50.36
C ASP A 156 9.25 18.14 -50.00
N LYS A 157 9.03 18.56 -48.74
CA LYS A 157 7.77 19.03 -48.17
C LYS A 157 6.69 17.95 -48.11
N SER A 158 7.10 16.69 -48.15
CA SER A 158 6.21 15.54 -48.07
C SER A 158 6.46 14.68 -46.82
N ILE A 159 5.36 14.11 -46.33
CA ILE A 159 5.36 12.99 -45.40
C ILE A 159 4.86 11.79 -46.18
N ARG A 160 5.64 10.72 -46.22
CA ARG A 160 5.29 9.48 -46.91
C ARG A 160 5.03 8.35 -45.94
N VAL A 161 4.06 7.52 -46.30
CA VAL A 161 3.72 6.27 -45.62
C VAL A 161 4.18 5.13 -46.52
N TRP A 162 4.99 4.23 -45.99
CA TRP A 162 5.52 3.06 -46.70
C TRP A 162 4.98 1.79 -46.06
N ASP A 163 4.61 0.83 -46.90
CA ASP A 163 4.21 -0.52 -46.47
C ASP A 163 5.46 -1.40 -46.41
N MET A 164 5.74 -1.97 -45.23
CA MET A 164 6.88 -2.86 -45.02
C MET A 164 6.74 -4.18 -45.75
N SER A 165 5.51 -4.70 -45.84
CA SER A 165 5.23 -6.00 -46.47
C SER A 165 5.35 -5.90 -47.98
N LYS A 166 4.82 -4.82 -48.56
CA LYS A 166 4.78 -4.61 -50.02
C LYS A 166 5.97 -3.84 -50.57
N ARG A 167 6.82 -3.26 -49.71
CA ARG A 167 8.00 -2.48 -50.09
C ARG A 167 7.69 -1.31 -51.03
N THR A 168 6.51 -0.70 -50.85
CA THR A 168 6.03 0.40 -51.70
C THR A 168 5.45 1.54 -50.88
N GLY A 169 5.46 2.74 -51.47
CA GLY A 169 4.79 3.91 -50.90
C GLY A 169 3.27 3.77 -51.01
N VAL A 170 2.56 3.90 -49.88
CA VAL A 170 1.10 3.78 -49.80
C VAL A 170 0.43 5.13 -49.96
N GLN A 171 0.90 6.13 -49.21
CA GLN A 171 0.30 7.47 -49.16
C GLN A 171 1.39 8.53 -49.08
N THR A 172 1.11 9.67 -49.70
CA THR A 172 1.97 10.85 -49.65
C THR A 172 1.13 12.05 -49.27
N PHE A 173 1.54 12.76 -48.22
CA PHE A 173 0.95 14.02 -47.77
C PHE A 173 1.93 15.14 -48.11
N ARG A 174 1.51 16.16 -48.85
CA ARG A 174 2.33 17.32 -49.18
C ARG A 174 1.73 18.61 -48.64
N ARG A 175 2.59 19.54 -48.24
CA ARG A 175 2.21 20.93 -47.93
C ARG A 175 3.27 21.87 -48.45
N ASP A 176 2.93 22.66 -49.46
CA ASP A 176 3.91 23.45 -50.22
C ASP A 176 4.62 24.56 -49.42
N HIS A 177 4.08 24.91 -48.25
CA HIS A 177 4.63 25.95 -47.37
C HIS A 177 5.33 25.41 -46.10
N ASP A 178 5.26 24.10 -45.83
CA ASP A 178 5.78 23.52 -44.58
C ASP A 178 6.93 22.53 -44.85
N ARG A 179 8.08 22.74 -44.20
CA ARG A 179 9.18 21.76 -44.15
C ARG A 179 9.14 21.01 -42.83
N PHE A 180 9.21 19.68 -42.89
CA PHE A 180 9.14 18.81 -41.72
C PHE A 180 10.54 18.31 -41.33
N TRP A 181 10.85 18.38 -40.03
CA TRP A 181 12.18 18.01 -39.51
C TRP A 181 12.17 16.75 -38.67
N VAL A 182 11.11 16.55 -37.88
CA VAL A 182 11.01 15.43 -36.94
C VAL A 182 9.64 14.78 -37.03
N LEU A 183 9.60 13.47 -36.84
CA LEU A 183 8.39 12.67 -36.70
C LEU A 183 8.41 11.97 -35.34
N GLY A 184 7.24 11.89 -34.69
CA GLY A 184 7.02 11.09 -33.50
C GLY A 184 5.76 10.25 -33.66
N ALA A 185 5.83 8.97 -33.31
CA ALA A 185 4.66 8.09 -33.28
C ALA A 185 4.24 7.86 -31.82
N HIS A 186 2.93 7.92 -31.55
CA HIS A 186 2.41 7.61 -30.22
C HIS A 186 2.43 6.09 -30.01
N PRO A 187 2.93 5.56 -28.87
CA PRO A 187 3.11 4.11 -28.67
C PRO A 187 1.81 3.30 -28.75
N ASN A 188 0.71 3.84 -28.24
CA ASN A 188 -0.58 3.14 -28.18
C ASN A 188 -1.64 3.62 -29.20
N LEU A 189 -1.83 4.93 -29.33
CA LEU A 189 -2.77 5.52 -30.27
C LEU A 189 -2.20 5.51 -31.69
N ASN A 190 -3.06 5.31 -32.70
CA ASN A 190 -2.70 5.49 -34.11
C ASN A 190 -2.65 6.99 -34.45
N LEU A 191 -1.68 7.66 -33.84
CA LEU A 191 -1.46 9.09 -33.87
C LEU A 191 0.02 9.34 -34.08
N PHE A 192 0.33 10.22 -35.03
CA PHE A 192 1.69 10.67 -35.27
C PHE A 192 1.74 12.19 -35.33
N ALA A 193 2.87 12.73 -34.92
CA ALA A 193 3.16 14.14 -34.88
C ALA A 193 4.33 14.45 -35.82
N ALA A 194 4.20 15.50 -36.62
CA ALA A 194 5.27 16.02 -37.45
C ALA A 194 5.58 17.46 -37.04
N GLY A 195 6.85 17.76 -36.76
CA GLY A 195 7.31 19.11 -36.41
C GLY A 195 7.75 19.89 -37.65
N ASN A 196 7.26 21.12 -37.80
CA ASN A 196 7.71 22.08 -38.81
C ASN A 196 8.20 23.39 -38.15
N TYR A 197 8.72 24.34 -38.96
CA TYR A 197 9.29 25.60 -38.47
C TYR A 197 8.32 26.51 -37.68
N THR A 198 7.01 26.42 -37.92
CA THR A 198 6.00 27.36 -37.40
C THR A 198 4.93 26.68 -36.53
N SER A 199 4.75 25.37 -36.70
CA SER A 199 3.63 24.56 -36.22
C SER A 199 4.01 23.08 -36.05
N LEU A 200 3.29 22.40 -35.17
CA LEU A 200 3.29 20.96 -35.01
C LEU A 200 1.98 20.40 -35.56
N VAL A 201 2.10 19.35 -36.37
CA VAL A 201 0.99 18.76 -37.10
C VAL A 201 0.66 17.40 -36.51
N PHE A 202 -0.57 17.23 -36.02
CA PHE A 202 -1.07 15.93 -35.60
C PHE A 202 -1.86 15.27 -36.73
N PHE A 203 -1.49 14.04 -37.05
CA PHE A 203 -2.24 13.19 -37.97
C PHE A 203 -2.94 12.10 -37.16
N LEU A 204 -4.25 11.95 -37.38
CA LEU A 204 -5.10 11.04 -36.63
C LEU A 204 -5.97 10.27 -37.63
N LYS A 205 -5.75 8.96 -37.78
CA LYS A 205 -6.52 8.08 -38.68
C LYS A 205 -6.71 8.64 -40.11
N LYS A 206 -5.68 8.58 -40.97
CA LYS A 206 -5.78 8.87 -42.43
C LYS A 206 -6.43 10.22 -42.82
N LYS A 207 -6.73 11.10 -41.88
CA LYS A 207 -7.24 12.47 -42.06
C LYS A 207 -6.52 13.41 -41.10
N VAL A 208 -6.19 14.60 -41.59
CA VAL A 208 -5.57 15.65 -40.77
C VAL A 208 -6.67 16.35 -39.99
N THR A 209 -6.57 16.43 -38.66
CA THR A 209 -7.68 16.95 -37.83
C THR A 209 -7.33 18.15 -36.96
N LYS A 210 -6.07 18.52 -36.69
CA LYS A 210 -5.79 19.75 -35.90
C LYS A 210 -4.35 20.29 -36.03
N TRP A 211 -4.24 21.62 -35.99
CA TRP A 211 -2.99 22.40 -36.10
C TRP A 211 -2.72 23.19 -34.82
N LEU A 212 -1.54 23.05 -34.21
CA LEU A 212 -1.09 23.83 -33.03
C LEU A 212 0.43 24.12 -33.14
N THR A 213 0.98 25.04 -32.35
CA THR A 213 2.22 25.80 -32.65
C THR A 213 3.58 25.11 -32.38
N SER A 214 4.58 25.52 -33.20
CA SER A 214 6.07 25.38 -33.26
C SER A 214 6.81 24.21 -32.59
N CYS A 215 7.66 23.46 -33.33
CA CYS A 215 8.67 22.50 -32.79
C CYS A 215 9.83 22.21 -33.77
N ARG A 216 11.11 22.38 -33.36
CA ARG A 216 12.31 22.08 -34.18
C ARG A 216 13.10 20.84 -33.70
N CYS A 217 12.75 20.28 -32.55
CA CYS A 217 13.51 19.25 -31.83
C CYS A 217 12.60 18.08 -31.39
N ASP A 218 13.20 16.94 -31.05
CA ASP A 218 12.58 15.64 -30.69
C ASP A 218 11.16 15.71 -30.09
N ILE A 219 10.22 15.00 -30.70
CA ILE A 219 8.83 14.90 -30.20
C ILE A 219 8.69 13.61 -29.40
N PHE A 220 8.43 13.73 -28.10
CA PHE A 220 8.12 12.58 -27.25
C PHE A 220 6.61 12.47 -27.04
N LEU A 221 6.01 11.39 -27.52
CA LEU A 221 4.62 11.02 -27.28
C LEU A 221 4.56 9.90 -26.26
N LYS A 222 4.08 10.17 -25.04
CA LYS A 222 3.86 9.14 -24.01
C LYS A 222 2.61 9.44 -23.20
N ASP A 223 1.73 8.45 -23.08
CA ASP A 223 0.55 8.45 -22.20
C ASP A 223 -0.25 9.77 -22.24
N CYS A 224 -0.70 10.15 -23.45
CA CYS A 224 -1.48 11.37 -23.74
C CYS A 224 -0.76 12.71 -23.49
N THR A 225 0.54 12.69 -23.22
CA THR A 225 1.39 13.89 -23.08
C THR A 225 2.34 13.98 -24.25
N VAL A 226 2.34 15.13 -24.92
CA VAL A 226 3.30 15.48 -25.97
C VAL A 226 4.29 16.45 -25.38
N VAL A 227 5.53 16.03 -25.24
CA VAL A 227 6.62 16.93 -24.87
C VAL A 227 7.33 17.32 -26.14
N CYS A 228 7.34 18.62 -26.41
CA CYS A 228 8.11 19.16 -27.52
C CYS A 228 9.04 20.27 -27.02
N PRO A 229 10.36 20.12 -27.19
CA PRO A 229 11.28 21.22 -27.03
C PRO A 229 11.01 22.23 -28.15
N LEU A 230 10.70 23.47 -27.80
CA LEU A 230 10.70 24.55 -28.78
C LEU A 230 12.14 24.77 -29.26
N GLY A 231 12.29 25.02 -30.56
CA GLY A 231 13.57 25.45 -31.11
C GLY A 231 13.87 26.89 -30.71
N HIS A 232 15.11 27.13 -30.24
CA HIS A 232 15.72 28.38 -29.76
C HIS A 232 15.26 28.86 -28.38
N ASP A 233 16.16 28.73 -27.39
CA ASP A 233 16.33 29.48 -26.13
C ASP A 233 15.10 29.84 -25.26
N SER A 234 13.91 29.37 -25.64
CA SER A 234 12.61 29.89 -25.16
C SER A 234 11.83 28.85 -24.33
N GLY A 235 12.45 27.72 -24.01
CA GLY A 235 11.88 26.69 -23.13
C GLY A 235 11.24 25.49 -23.84
N MET A 236 10.51 24.69 -23.06
CA MET A 236 9.87 23.44 -23.47
C MET A 236 8.35 23.57 -23.30
N ILE A 237 7.57 23.19 -24.33
CA ILE A 237 6.11 23.13 -24.19
C ILE A 237 5.70 21.67 -23.97
N VAL A 238 4.92 21.46 -22.93
CA VAL A 238 4.27 20.19 -22.62
C VAL A 238 2.79 20.32 -22.92
N PHE A 239 2.30 19.57 -23.92
CA PHE A 239 0.89 19.50 -24.26
C PHE A 239 0.26 18.25 -23.67
N LYS A 240 -0.95 18.38 -23.15
CA LYS A 240 -1.83 17.24 -22.85
C LYS A 240 -2.87 17.14 -23.97
N LEU A 241 -2.91 15.99 -24.66
CA LEU A 241 -3.81 15.77 -25.80
C LEU A 241 -5.28 15.67 -25.37
N GLU A 242 -5.53 15.29 -24.12
CA GLU A 242 -6.88 15.24 -23.55
C GLU A 242 -7.25 16.58 -22.91
N ARG A 243 -8.44 17.08 -23.28
CA ARG A 243 -9.07 18.26 -22.64
C ARG A 243 -9.22 17.98 -21.14
N GLU A 244 -8.78 18.88 -20.28
CA GLU A 244 -9.01 18.75 -18.83
C GLU A 244 -10.50 18.54 -18.57
N ARG A 245 -10.84 17.36 -18.02
CA ARG A 245 -12.23 17.07 -17.63
C ARG A 245 -12.54 17.92 -16.39
N PRO A 246 -13.65 18.67 -16.36
CA PRO A 246 -14.06 19.39 -15.16
C PRO A 246 -14.29 18.39 -14.02
N ALA A 247 -13.99 18.79 -12.78
CA ALA A 247 -14.23 17.95 -11.62
C ALA A 247 -15.73 17.59 -11.51
N TYR A 248 -16.03 16.29 -11.52
CA TYR A 248 -17.39 15.76 -11.47
C TYR A 248 -17.49 14.60 -10.47
N ALA A 249 -18.69 14.37 -9.94
CA ALA A 249 -19.04 13.24 -9.12
C ALA A 249 -20.45 12.78 -9.48
N VAL A 250 -20.65 11.47 -9.63
CA VAL A 250 -21.96 10.88 -9.97
C VAL A 250 -22.45 10.07 -8.79
N TYR A 251 -23.71 10.26 -8.41
CA TYR A 251 -24.39 9.44 -7.43
C TYR A 251 -25.85 9.23 -7.83
N GLY A 252 -26.25 7.96 -8.01
CA GLY A 252 -27.56 7.63 -8.57
C GLY A 252 -27.76 8.29 -9.93
N ASN A 253 -28.89 8.98 -10.10
CA ASN A 253 -29.24 9.72 -11.32
C ASN A 253 -28.77 11.17 -11.33
N MET A 254 -27.92 11.57 -10.39
CA MET A 254 -27.45 12.95 -10.27
C MET A 254 -25.96 13.05 -10.60
N LEU A 255 -25.63 13.99 -11.48
CA LEU A 255 -24.27 14.42 -11.80
C LEU A 255 -24.00 15.75 -11.13
N TYR A 256 -23.07 15.75 -10.19
CA TYR A 256 -22.50 16.97 -9.63
C TYR A 256 -21.28 17.35 -10.47
N TYR A 257 -21.13 18.62 -10.83
CA TYR A 257 -19.95 19.11 -11.53
C TYR A 257 -19.67 20.59 -11.20
N VAL A 258 -18.41 21.02 -11.33
CA VAL A 258 -18.03 22.42 -11.15
C VAL A 258 -17.84 23.10 -12.50
N LYS A 259 -18.57 24.18 -12.73
CA LYS A 259 -18.47 25.01 -13.95
C LYS A 259 -18.66 26.48 -13.60
N ASP A 260 -17.80 27.36 -14.14
CA ASP A 260 -17.91 28.82 -14.01
C ASP A 260 -18.05 29.33 -12.57
N ARG A 261 -17.38 28.66 -11.61
CA ARG A 261 -17.45 28.90 -10.15
C ARG A 261 -18.77 28.49 -9.47
N PHE A 262 -19.62 27.73 -10.15
CA PHE A 262 -20.81 27.13 -9.56
C PHE A 262 -20.63 25.63 -9.41
N LEU A 263 -21.03 25.12 -8.25
CA LEU A 263 -21.37 23.71 -8.09
C LEU A 263 -22.75 23.51 -8.69
N ARG A 264 -22.83 22.69 -9.74
CA ARG A 264 -24.07 22.41 -10.46
C ARG A 264 -24.44 20.94 -10.30
N GLN A 265 -25.73 20.68 -10.35
CA GLN A 265 -26.33 19.36 -10.27
C GLN A 265 -27.20 19.15 -11.50
N LEU A 266 -26.88 18.12 -12.28
CA LEU A 266 -27.64 17.69 -13.43
C LEU A 266 -28.35 16.39 -13.07
N ASP A 267 -29.68 16.36 -13.21
CA ASP A 267 -30.45 15.13 -13.13
C ASP A 267 -30.51 14.47 -14.52
N PHE A 268 -30.08 13.21 -14.61
CA PHE A 268 -30.08 12.45 -15.86
C PHE A 268 -31.49 12.13 -16.37
N ASN A 269 -32.50 12.04 -15.49
CA ASN A 269 -33.86 11.73 -15.92
C ASN A 269 -34.56 12.94 -16.55
N SER A 270 -34.43 14.09 -15.91
CA SER A 270 -35.10 15.33 -16.36
C SER A 270 -34.22 16.22 -17.24
N SER A 271 -32.93 15.89 -17.39
CA SER A 271 -31.90 16.75 -18.00
C SER A 271 -31.86 18.17 -17.41
N LYS A 272 -32.40 18.34 -16.20
CA LYS A 272 -32.48 19.63 -15.52
C LYS A 272 -31.16 19.94 -14.84
N ASP A 273 -30.57 21.06 -15.20
CA ASP A 273 -29.30 21.56 -14.66
C ASP A 273 -29.55 22.70 -13.66
N THR A 274 -29.31 22.43 -12.38
CA THR A 274 -29.52 23.39 -11.28
C THR A 274 -28.20 23.85 -10.69
N ALA A 275 -28.07 25.14 -10.42
CA ALA A 275 -26.96 25.67 -9.64
C ALA A 275 -27.26 25.43 -8.15
N VAL A 276 -26.40 24.65 -7.49
CA VAL A 276 -26.56 24.29 -6.06
C VAL A 276 -25.94 25.37 -5.18
N MET A 277 -24.73 25.84 -5.54
CA MET A 277 -24.00 26.82 -4.74
C MET A 277 -22.97 27.59 -5.59
N GLN A 278 -22.79 28.88 -5.28
CA GLN A 278 -21.70 29.68 -5.81
C GLN A 278 -20.43 29.53 -4.94
N LEU A 279 -19.31 29.16 -5.56
CA LEU A 279 -18.03 29.06 -4.90
C LEU A 279 -17.43 30.47 -4.75
N ARG A 280 -17.59 31.08 -3.56
CA ARG A 280 -17.08 32.42 -3.23
C ARG A 280 -15.57 32.50 -3.02
N SER A 281 -14.87 31.37 -2.91
CA SER A 281 -13.42 31.33 -2.73
C SER A 281 -12.69 31.89 -3.95
N GLY A 282 -12.15 33.11 -3.82
CA GLY A 282 -11.46 33.87 -4.86
C GLY A 282 -10.13 33.27 -5.32
N SER A 283 -10.14 32.14 -6.00
CA SER A 283 -8.92 31.59 -6.59
C SER A 283 -9.11 31.41 -8.10
N LYS A 284 -8.22 32.02 -8.88
CA LYS A 284 -8.08 31.94 -10.35
C LYS A 284 -7.80 30.51 -10.87
N PHE A 285 -8.05 29.47 -10.08
CA PHE A 285 -7.52 28.12 -10.30
C PHE A 285 -8.65 27.09 -10.42
N PRO A 286 -8.56 26.17 -11.40
CA PRO A 286 -9.58 25.15 -11.64
C PRO A 286 -9.61 24.10 -10.52
N VAL A 287 -10.80 23.58 -10.25
CA VAL A 287 -11.00 22.37 -9.43
C VAL A 287 -10.63 21.17 -10.31
N PHE A 288 -9.70 20.32 -9.86
CA PHE A 288 -9.26 19.16 -10.64
C PHE A 288 -9.94 17.85 -10.22
N SER A 289 -10.46 17.77 -8.99
CA SER A 289 -11.11 16.57 -8.47
C SER A 289 -12.25 16.92 -7.52
N MET A 290 -13.29 16.09 -7.53
CA MET A 290 -14.47 16.23 -6.67
C MET A 290 -14.94 14.86 -6.18
N SER A 291 -15.44 14.81 -4.94
CA SER A 291 -16.01 13.59 -4.35
C SER A 291 -17.27 13.92 -3.54
N TYR A 292 -18.38 13.23 -3.84
CA TYR A 292 -19.67 13.40 -3.17
C TYR A 292 -19.90 12.31 -2.12
N ASN A 293 -20.39 12.70 -0.94
CA ASN A 293 -20.79 11.81 0.13
C ASN A 293 -22.31 11.88 0.33
N PRO A 294 -23.05 10.80 -0.01
CA PRO A 294 -24.51 10.79 0.05
C PRO A 294 -25.07 10.77 1.47
N ALA A 295 -24.31 10.28 2.45
CA ALA A 295 -24.82 10.08 3.81
C ALA A 295 -25.00 11.38 4.60
N GLU A 296 -24.17 12.39 4.30
CA GLU A 296 -24.21 13.71 4.92
C GLU A 296 -24.49 14.81 3.87
N ASN A 297 -24.77 14.42 2.62
CA ASN A 297 -25.00 15.31 1.48
C ASN A 297 -23.89 16.38 1.34
N THR A 298 -22.64 15.93 1.37
CA THR A 298 -21.45 16.81 1.37
C THR A 298 -20.54 16.54 0.17
N VAL A 299 -19.90 17.58 -0.34
CA VAL A 299 -18.94 17.51 -1.44
C VAL A 299 -17.56 17.95 -0.95
N LEU A 300 -16.53 17.18 -1.33
CA LEU A 300 -15.13 17.55 -1.24
C LEU A 300 -14.64 18.02 -2.61
N LEU A 301 -14.05 19.21 -2.68
CA LEU A 301 -13.40 19.75 -3.88
C LEU A 301 -11.88 19.82 -3.68
N CYS A 302 -11.09 19.56 -4.73
CA CYS A 302 -9.64 19.69 -4.71
C CYS A 302 -9.14 20.66 -5.80
N ASN A 303 -8.30 21.64 -5.44
CA ASN A 303 -7.77 22.67 -6.35
C ASN A 303 -6.27 22.53 -6.64
N VAL A 304 -5.85 23.01 -7.82
CA VAL A 304 -4.50 22.77 -8.39
C VAL A 304 -3.35 23.47 -7.65
N ASN A 305 -3.57 24.64 -7.05
CA ASN A 305 -2.50 25.40 -6.38
C ASN A 305 -2.19 24.99 -4.93
N GLY A 306 -2.70 23.83 -4.51
CA GLY A 306 -2.39 23.23 -3.21
C GLY A 306 -3.14 23.90 -2.04
N TYR A 307 -3.45 23.09 -1.03
CA TYR A 307 -3.71 23.53 0.36
C TYR A 307 -5.14 23.86 0.79
N VAL A 308 -6.17 23.74 -0.06
CA VAL A 308 -7.55 23.96 0.41
C VAL A 308 -8.54 22.97 -0.23
N PHE A 309 -9.09 22.09 0.59
CA PHE A 309 -10.32 21.34 0.29
C PHE A 309 -11.48 21.99 1.03
N PRO A 310 -12.42 22.65 0.34
CA PRO A 310 -13.67 23.05 0.97
C PRO A 310 -14.57 21.82 1.11
N LEU A 311 -14.96 21.50 2.34
CA LEU A 311 -16.10 20.64 2.65
C LEU A 311 -17.38 21.46 2.48
N ILE A 312 -18.15 21.19 1.43
CA ILE A 312 -19.38 21.93 1.11
C ILE A 312 -20.58 21.08 1.47
N TYR A 313 -21.54 21.66 2.20
CA TYR A 313 -22.86 21.05 2.45
C TYR A 313 -23.79 21.40 1.29
N CYS A 314 -24.36 20.38 0.64
CA CYS A 314 -25.27 20.54 -0.49
C CYS A 314 -26.72 20.62 -0.01
N ASN A 315 -27.08 21.62 0.78
CA ASN A 315 -28.48 21.82 1.15
C ASN A 315 -29.27 22.34 -0.06
N THR A 316 -30.26 21.57 -0.51
CA THR A 316 -31.09 21.87 -1.69
C THR A 316 -32.09 23.00 -1.47
N LEU A 317 -32.28 23.47 -0.24
CA LEU A 317 -33.28 24.49 0.13
C LEU A 317 -32.74 25.94 -0.01
N ASP A 318 -31.43 26.14 -0.10
CA ASP A 318 -30.78 27.46 -0.03
C ASP A 318 -30.15 27.94 -1.35
N SER A 319 -30.58 27.41 -2.50
CA SER A 319 -29.98 27.74 -3.82
C SER A 319 -30.01 29.24 -4.20
N GLN A 320 -30.74 30.07 -3.46
CA GLN A 320 -30.85 31.52 -3.66
C GLN A 320 -30.26 32.35 -2.51
N ASN A 321 -29.70 31.73 -1.46
CA ASN A 321 -29.28 32.46 -0.28
C ASN A 321 -27.80 32.88 -0.38
N PRO A 322 -27.50 34.19 -0.56
CA PRO A 322 -26.13 34.68 -0.61
C PRO A 322 -25.42 34.59 0.74
N ASP A 323 -26.03 34.07 1.82
CA ASP A 323 -25.40 33.85 3.13
C ASP A 323 -25.21 32.36 3.49
N ALA A 324 -25.31 31.44 2.51
CA ALA A 324 -25.07 30.02 2.74
C ALA A 324 -23.70 29.76 3.42
N PRO A 325 -23.65 28.89 4.45
CA PRO A 325 -22.49 28.73 5.32
C PRO A 325 -21.24 28.32 4.53
N GLU A 326 -20.13 29.00 4.78
CA GLU A 326 -18.84 28.71 4.15
C GLU A 326 -18.43 27.24 4.38
N GLY A 327 -18.07 26.57 3.29
CA GLY A 327 -17.48 25.23 3.38
C GLY A 327 -16.17 25.24 4.17
N LYS A 328 -16.01 24.28 5.09
CA LYS A 328 -14.80 24.22 5.95
C LYS A 328 -13.57 23.90 5.10
N ARG A 329 -12.53 24.73 5.23
CA ARG A 329 -11.28 24.61 4.47
C ARG A 329 -10.27 23.74 5.22
N SER A 330 -9.63 22.82 4.50
CA SER A 330 -8.60 21.92 5.05
C SER A 330 -7.36 21.90 4.17
N SER A 331 -6.17 21.86 4.77
CA SER A 331 -4.90 21.76 4.04
C SER A 331 -4.51 20.33 3.68
N GLY A 332 -3.97 20.16 2.46
CA GLY A 332 -3.35 18.94 1.93
C GLY A 332 -3.24 18.97 0.39
N LEU A 333 -2.75 17.86 -0.19
CA LEU A 333 -2.53 17.64 -1.63
C LEU A 333 -3.74 17.02 -2.35
N THR A 334 -4.33 15.99 -1.76
CA THR A 334 -5.59 15.38 -2.24
C THR A 334 -6.43 14.88 -1.07
N ALA A 335 -7.75 14.81 -1.26
CA ALA A 335 -8.68 14.32 -0.25
C ALA A 335 -9.75 13.39 -0.85
N VAL A 336 -10.09 12.33 -0.13
CA VAL A 336 -11.10 11.33 -0.55
C VAL A 336 -11.90 10.88 0.68
N TRP A 337 -13.22 10.67 0.51
CA TRP A 337 -14.07 10.09 1.54
C TRP A 337 -13.66 8.63 1.84
N VAL A 338 -13.47 8.30 3.12
CA VAL A 338 -13.13 6.94 3.58
C VAL A 338 -14.26 6.34 4.40
N ALA A 339 -15.08 7.17 5.03
CA ALA A 339 -16.28 6.74 5.74
C ALA A 339 -17.33 7.87 5.75
N ARG A 340 -18.53 7.55 6.24
CA ARG A 340 -19.66 8.50 6.39
C ARG A 340 -19.24 9.86 6.97
N ASN A 341 -18.41 9.86 8.00
CA ASN A 341 -17.97 11.07 8.73
C ASN A 341 -16.45 11.29 8.68
N ARG A 342 -15.75 10.65 7.72
CA ARG A 342 -14.27 10.74 7.64
C ARG A 342 -13.78 10.80 6.20
N PHE A 343 -12.74 11.58 5.99
CA PHE A 343 -12.02 11.65 4.73
C PHE A 343 -10.52 11.56 4.99
N ALA A 344 -9.81 10.88 4.10
CA ALA A 344 -8.36 10.85 4.09
C ALA A 344 -7.85 12.07 3.34
N VAL A 345 -6.79 12.66 3.86
CA VAL A 345 -6.05 13.78 3.28
C VAL A 345 -4.60 13.36 3.16
N LEU A 346 -4.03 13.53 1.98
CA LEU A 346 -2.59 13.42 1.79
C LEU A 346 -1.94 14.76 2.14
N ASP A 347 -1.11 14.80 3.18
CA ASP A 347 -0.39 16.00 3.60
C ASP A 347 0.82 16.30 2.70
N ARG A 348 1.42 17.49 2.83
CA ARG A 348 2.60 17.94 2.07
C ARG A 348 3.82 17.06 2.28
N MET A 349 3.91 16.40 3.43
CA MET A 349 4.96 15.41 3.73
C MET A 349 4.66 14.03 3.15
N HIS A 350 3.65 13.90 2.28
CA HIS A 350 3.14 12.63 1.76
C HIS A 350 2.65 11.66 2.84
N SER A 351 2.30 12.17 4.02
CA SER A 351 1.66 11.40 5.09
C SER A 351 0.14 11.37 4.88
N LEU A 352 -0.48 10.23 5.16
CA LEU A 352 -1.92 10.07 5.09
C LEU A 352 -2.53 10.48 6.45
N LEU A 353 -3.36 11.52 6.46
CA LEU A 353 -4.09 11.98 7.63
C LEU A 353 -5.56 11.67 7.46
N ILE A 354 -6.18 10.98 8.41
CA ILE A 354 -7.63 10.78 8.42
C ILE A 354 -8.25 11.92 9.24
N LYS A 355 -9.15 12.68 8.63
CA LYS A 355 -9.83 13.81 9.26
C LYS A 355 -11.33 13.55 9.41
N ASN A 356 -11.93 14.10 10.46
CA ASN A 356 -13.39 14.14 10.62
C ASN A 356 -13.99 15.38 9.91
N LEU A 357 -15.32 15.50 9.89
CA LEU A 357 -16.04 16.66 9.33
C LEU A 357 -15.69 18.02 9.97
N LYS A 358 -14.99 18.02 11.11
CA LYS A 358 -14.49 19.23 11.80
C LYS A 358 -13.02 19.55 11.45
N ASN A 359 -12.40 18.82 10.51
CA ASN A 359 -10.96 18.90 10.17
C ASN A 359 -9.99 18.43 11.26
N GLU A 360 -10.48 17.75 12.31
CA GLU A 360 -9.63 17.20 13.36
C GLU A 360 -9.04 15.86 12.88
N ILE A 361 -7.75 15.66 13.14
CA ILE A 361 -7.05 14.42 12.80
C ILE A 361 -7.55 13.32 13.74
N GLY A 362 -8.34 12.41 13.19
CA GLY A 362 -8.72 11.19 13.87
C GLY A 362 -7.83 10.07 13.37
N ILE A 363 -6.89 9.61 14.21
CA ILE A 363 -6.29 8.26 14.09
C ILE A 363 -7.43 7.28 13.73
N PRO A 364 -7.19 6.21 12.93
CA PRO A 364 -8.19 5.15 12.74
C PRO A 364 -8.86 4.87 14.08
N ALA A 365 -10.20 4.86 14.10
CA ALA A 365 -10.93 4.74 15.35
C ALA A 365 -10.38 3.52 16.08
N VAL A 366 -9.66 3.74 17.17
CA VAL A 366 -9.26 2.65 18.05
C VAL A 366 -10.58 2.18 18.64
N GLY A 367 -11.11 1.08 18.10
CA GLY A 367 -12.42 0.56 18.47
C GLY A 367 -12.47 0.07 19.92
N LEU A 368 -11.30 -0.09 20.57
CA LEU A 368 -11.12 -0.64 21.90
C LEU A 368 -10.03 0.11 22.65
N ARG A 369 -10.41 0.84 23.70
CA ARG A 369 -9.47 1.46 24.64
C ARG A 369 -9.21 0.54 25.83
N LEU A 370 -8.09 0.72 26.50
CA LEU A 370 -7.78 -0.03 27.72
C LEU A 370 -8.87 0.16 28.80
N SER A 371 -9.42 1.36 28.91
CA SER A 371 -10.57 1.67 29.79
C SER A 371 -11.80 0.78 29.52
N ASP A 372 -12.07 0.48 28.25
CA ASP A 372 -13.22 -0.33 27.86
C ASP A 372 -13.02 -1.78 28.30
N LEU A 373 -11.79 -2.30 28.18
CA LEU A 373 -11.46 -3.64 28.66
C LEU A 373 -11.50 -3.74 30.19
N ILE A 374 -11.05 -2.70 30.90
CA ILE A 374 -11.15 -2.63 32.37
C ILE A 374 -12.62 -2.63 32.81
N SER A 375 -13.49 -1.90 32.12
CA SER A 375 -14.93 -1.94 32.39
C SER A 375 -15.54 -3.34 32.15
N ARG A 376 -15.17 -4.00 31.05
CA ARG A 376 -15.60 -5.39 30.78
C ARG A 376 -15.07 -6.38 31.83
N LEU A 377 -13.85 -6.16 32.34
CA LEU A 377 -13.25 -6.99 33.38
C LEU A 377 -14.07 -6.94 34.68
N GLN A 378 -14.57 -5.76 35.06
CA GLN A 378 -15.45 -5.62 36.23
C GLN A 378 -16.75 -6.43 36.08
N GLN A 379 -17.33 -6.48 34.88
CA GLN A 379 -18.51 -7.33 34.60
C GLN A 379 -18.18 -8.82 34.76
N CYS A 380 -16.98 -9.25 34.35
CA CYS A 380 -16.54 -10.64 34.53
C CYS A 380 -16.39 -11.02 36.01
N TYR A 381 -15.95 -10.09 36.86
CA TYR A 381 -15.90 -10.30 38.31
C TYR A 381 -17.28 -10.46 38.93
N GLN A 382 -18.27 -9.68 38.47
CA GLN A 382 -19.66 -9.83 38.93
C GLN A 382 -20.22 -11.21 38.54
N LEU A 383 -20.00 -11.68 37.30
CA LEU A 383 -20.40 -13.01 36.86
C LEU A 383 -19.73 -14.14 37.66
N THR A 384 -18.45 -13.95 38.00
CA THR A 384 -17.69 -14.90 38.83
C THR A 384 -18.28 -14.99 40.24
N THR A 385 -18.62 -13.85 40.85
CA THR A 385 -19.28 -13.81 42.17
C THR A 385 -20.68 -14.43 42.12
N ALA A 386 -21.40 -14.26 41.01
CA ALA A 386 -22.74 -14.84 40.79
C ALA A 386 -22.73 -16.35 40.49
N GLY A 387 -21.55 -16.97 40.32
CA GLY A 387 -21.43 -18.41 40.02
C GLY A 387 -21.71 -18.80 38.57
N ARG A 388 -21.89 -17.84 37.65
CA ARG A 388 -22.08 -18.08 36.20
C ARG A 388 -20.74 -18.28 35.50
N PHE A 389 -20.06 -19.39 35.82
CA PHE A 389 -18.66 -19.63 35.42
C PHE A 389 -18.45 -19.78 33.92
N GLU A 390 -19.32 -20.49 33.21
CA GLU A 390 -19.17 -20.69 31.75
C GLU A 390 -19.25 -19.35 31.00
N GLU A 391 -20.24 -18.51 31.32
CA GLU A 391 -20.36 -17.18 30.74
C GLU A 391 -19.21 -16.25 31.12
N ALA A 392 -18.73 -16.34 32.38
CA ALA A 392 -17.56 -15.57 32.81
C ALA A 392 -16.33 -15.96 31.99
N VAL A 393 -16.08 -17.26 31.79
CA VAL A 393 -14.98 -17.78 30.97
C VAL A 393 -15.04 -17.22 29.55
N ASP A 394 -16.21 -17.23 28.91
CA ASP A 394 -16.36 -16.68 27.56
C ASP A 394 -16.10 -15.18 27.51
N ARG A 395 -16.57 -14.41 28.50
CA ARG A 395 -16.29 -12.97 28.59
C ARG A 395 -14.82 -12.67 28.85
N PHE A 396 -14.14 -13.43 29.72
CA PHE A 396 -12.69 -13.31 29.93
C PHE A 396 -11.92 -13.64 28.66
N ARG A 397 -12.35 -14.66 27.89
CA ARG A 397 -11.73 -15.01 26.61
C ARG A 397 -11.87 -13.88 25.59
N VAL A 398 -13.04 -13.24 25.50
CA VAL A 398 -13.24 -12.08 24.62
C VAL A 398 -12.31 -10.92 25.00
N ILE A 399 -12.11 -10.64 26.29
CA ILE A 399 -11.14 -9.63 26.73
C ILE A 399 -9.73 -10.02 26.29
N LEU A 400 -9.31 -11.26 26.55
CA LEU A 400 -7.98 -11.76 26.19
C LEU A 400 -7.70 -11.65 24.68
N LEU A 401 -8.67 -12.00 23.83
CA LEU A 401 -8.57 -11.89 22.36
C LEU A 401 -8.65 -10.44 21.86
N SER A 402 -9.15 -9.51 22.68
CA SER A 402 -9.21 -8.08 22.36
C SER A 402 -7.89 -7.35 22.67
N VAL A 403 -7.04 -7.89 23.56
CA VAL A 403 -5.77 -7.24 23.95
C VAL A 403 -4.83 -6.98 22.77
N PRO A 404 -4.62 -7.91 21.82
CA PRO A 404 -3.77 -7.65 20.65
C PRO A 404 -4.27 -6.53 19.73
N LEU A 405 -5.53 -6.11 19.86
CA LEU A 405 -6.14 -5.03 19.08
C LEU A 405 -6.01 -3.66 19.76
N LEU A 406 -5.40 -3.59 20.95
CA LEU A 406 -5.12 -2.34 21.63
C LEU A 406 -3.98 -1.59 20.95
N VAL A 407 -4.10 -0.27 20.97
CA VAL A 407 -3.00 0.66 20.67
C VAL A 407 -2.77 1.48 21.92
N VAL A 408 -1.57 1.36 22.50
CA VAL A 408 -1.18 2.04 23.74
C VAL A 408 0.08 2.87 23.51
N ASP A 409 0.14 4.03 24.15
CA ASP A 409 1.19 5.02 23.91
C ASP A 409 2.31 4.97 24.97
N ASN A 410 1.99 4.45 26.16
CA ASN A 410 2.85 4.53 27.35
C ASN A 410 3.38 3.15 27.77
N LYS A 411 4.62 3.10 28.32
CA LYS A 411 5.19 1.86 28.88
C LYS A 411 4.35 1.28 30.03
N GLN A 412 3.70 2.14 30.81
CA GLN A 412 2.80 1.71 31.89
C GLN A 412 1.58 0.97 31.34
N GLU A 413 0.94 1.51 30.29
CA GLU A 413 -0.22 0.87 29.65
C GLU A 413 0.15 -0.46 28.99
N ILE A 414 1.39 -0.61 28.49
CA ILE A 414 1.91 -1.90 28.00
C ILE A 414 1.94 -2.92 29.14
N ALA A 415 2.45 -2.52 30.32
CA ALA A 415 2.51 -3.39 31.49
C ALA A 415 1.09 -3.77 31.95
N GLU A 416 0.15 -2.82 31.98
CA GLU A 416 -1.25 -3.07 32.33
C GLU A 416 -1.93 -4.04 31.34
N ALA A 417 -1.68 -3.90 30.03
CA ALA A 417 -2.19 -4.84 29.02
C ALA A 417 -1.63 -6.26 29.21
N GLN A 418 -0.35 -6.40 29.55
CA GLN A 418 0.26 -7.70 29.88
C GLN A 418 -0.31 -8.30 31.16
N GLN A 419 -0.55 -7.46 32.17
CA GLN A 419 -1.19 -7.87 33.42
C GLN A 419 -2.62 -8.34 33.18
N LEU A 420 -3.35 -7.69 32.28
CA LEU A 420 -4.71 -8.08 31.88
C LEU A 420 -4.76 -9.48 31.25
N ILE A 421 -3.77 -9.83 30.39
CA ILE A 421 -3.64 -11.18 29.84
C ILE A 421 -3.42 -12.19 30.97
N THR A 422 -2.54 -11.87 31.93
CA THR A 422 -2.25 -12.73 33.07
C THR A 422 -3.51 -12.98 33.90
N ILE A 423 -4.25 -11.92 34.24
CA ILE A 423 -5.53 -12.04 34.97
C ILE A 423 -6.51 -12.92 34.19
N CYS A 424 -6.75 -12.64 32.91
CA CYS A 424 -7.69 -13.42 32.10
C CYS A 424 -7.29 -14.90 32.02
N ARG A 425 -6.00 -15.21 31.89
CA ARG A 425 -5.49 -16.59 31.91
C ARG A 425 -5.84 -17.29 33.21
N GLU A 426 -5.49 -16.70 34.35
CA GLU A 426 -5.70 -17.32 35.67
C GLU A 426 -7.17 -17.60 35.94
N TYR A 427 -8.05 -16.65 35.59
CA TYR A 427 -9.49 -16.82 35.72
C TYR A 427 -10.04 -17.88 34.77
N ILE A 428 -9.64 -17.89 33.50
CA ILE A 428 -10.13 -18.90 32.54
C ILE A 428 -9.72 -20.30 32.98
N VAL A 429 -8.44 -20.50 33.35
CA VAL A 429 -7.94 -21.82 33.78
C VAL A 429 -8.65 -22.28 35.05
N GLY A 430 -8.74 -21.41 36.05
CA GLY A 430 -9.36 -21.73 37.34
C GLY A 430 -10.86 -22.03 37.23
N LEU A 431 -11.62 -21.18 36.53
CA LEU A 431 -13.06 -21.37 36.36
C LEU A 431 -13.38 -22.58 35.48
N THR A 432 -12.61 -22.83 34.43
CA THR A 432 -12.78 -24.03 33.59
C THR A 432 -12.51 -25.30 34.42
N MET A 433 -11.46 -25.29 35.25
CA MET A 433 -11.16 -26.41 36.15
C MET A 433 -12.30 -26.66 37.14
N GLU A 434 -12.87 -25.62 37.72
CA GLU A 434 -14.00 -25.75 38.66
C GLU A 434 -15.27 -26.28 37.99
N THR A 435 -15.53 -25.88 36.74
CA THR A 435 -16.64 -26.42 35.94
C THR A 435 -16.43 -27.90 35.61
N GLU A 436 -15.24 -28.30 35.17
CA GLU A 436 -14.93 -29.71 34.88
C GLU A 436 -14.93 -30.57 36.16
N ARG A 437 -14.45 -30.04 37.28
CA ARG A 437 -14.53 -30.69 38.60
C ARG A 437 -15.97 -31.02 38.97
N LYS A 438 -16.92 -30.14 38.70
CA LYS A 438 -18.35 -30.39 39.00
C LYS A 438 -18.99 -31.47 38.13
N LYS A 439 -18.43 -31.74 36.94
CA LYS A 439 -18.94 -32.76 36.00
C LYS A 439 -18.46 -34.17 36.33
N LEU A 440 -17.36 -34.32 37.07
CA LEU A 440 -16.80 -35.63 37.40
C LEU A 440 -17.68 -36.40 38.43
N PRO A 441 -17.84 -37.73 38.26
CA PRO A 441 -18.58 -38.59 39.19
C PRO A 441 -17.91 -38.67 40.57
N LYS A 442 -18.67 -39.08 41.59
CA LYS A 442 -18.26 -39.09 43.01
C LYS A 442 -18.32 -40.47 43.66
N ASP A 443 -18.50 -41.52 42.86
CA ASP A 443 -18.90 -42.84 43.35
C ASP A 443 -17.73 -43.61 43.96
N THR A 444 -16.52 -43.36 43.46
CA THR A 444 -15.30 -44.02 43.95
C THR A 444 -14.42 -43.08 44.79
N LEU A 445 -13.67 -43.66 45.72
CA LEU A 445 -12.76 -42.91 46.59
C LEU A 445 -11.68 -42.16 45.78
N ASP A 446 -11.16 -42.75 44.70
CA ASP A 446 -10.12 -42.10 43.88
C ASP A 446 -10.68 -40.92 43.07
N GLN A 447 -11.94 -40.99 42.62
CA GLN A 447 -12.62 -39.84 42.04
C GLN A 447 -12.81 -38.72 43.08
N GLN A 448 -13.16 -39.06 44.33
CA GLN A 448 -13.27 -38.08 45.41
C GLN A 448 -11.92 -37.42 45.74
N LYS A 449 -10.83 -38.19 45.76
CA LYS A 449 -9.45 -37.66 45.88
C LYS A 449 -9.14 -36.68 44.76
N ARG A 450 -9.43 -37.04 43.50
CA ARG A 450 -9.19 -36.17 42.34
C ARG A 450 -9.96 -34.85 42.42
N LEU A 451 -11.21 -34.89 42.90
CA LEU A 451 -12.01 -33.70 43.14
C LEU A 451 -11.40 -32.78 44.19
N CYS A 452 -10.83 -33.34 45.26
CA CYS A 452 -10.09 -32.58 46.27
C CYS A 452 -8.79 -31.98 45.71
N GLU A 453 -8.02 -32.75 44.94
CA GLU A 453 -6.80 -32.25 44.27
C GLU A 453 -7.10 -31.05 43.36
N MET A 454 -8.11 -31.16 42.49
CA MET A 454 -8.51 -30.06 41.60
C MET A 454 -8.95 -28.81 42.39
N ALA A 455 -9.69 -29.00 43.49
CA ALA A 455 -10.07 -27.89 44.37
C ALA A 455 -8.86 -27.25 45.06
N ALA A 456 -7.86 -28.04 45.45
CA ALA A 456 -6.61 -27.54 46.04
C ALA A 456 -5.77 -26.77 45.01
N TYR A 457 -5.62 -27.28 43.78
CA TYR A 457 -4.93 -26.56 42.72
C TYR A 457 -5.59 -25.22 42.40
N PHE A 458 -6.91 -25.13 42.51
CA PHE A 458 -7.63 -23.87 42.27
C PHE A 458 -7.26 -22.77 43.26
N THR A 459 -6.87 -23.14 44.50
CA THR A 459 -6.42 -22.18 45.52
C THR A 459 -5.07 -21.52 45.21
N HIS A 460 -4.34 -22.03 44.20
CA HIS A 460 -3.07 -21.46 43.75
C HIS A 460 -3.21 -20.54 42.53
N CYS A 461 -4.37 -20.51 41.87
CA CYS A 461 -4.64 -19.55 40.80
C CYS A 461 -4.65 -18.11 41.36
N ASN A 462 -4.04 -17.15 40.65
CA ASN A 462 -3.94 -15.78 41.14
C ASN A 462 -5.25 -15.00 40.90
N LEU A 463 -6.20 -15.14 41.83
CA LEU A 463 -7.52 -14.51 41.80
C LEU A 463 -7.59 -13.30 42.72
N GLN A 464 -8.58 -12.42 42.50
CA GLN A 464 -8.87 -11.34 43.45
C GLN A 464 -9.28 -11.91 44.82
N PRO A 465 -8.97 -11.24 45.94
CA PRO A 465 -9.26 -11.74 47.28
C PRO A 465 -10.71 -12.19 47.49
N VAL A 466 -11.68 -11.44 46.94
CA VAL A 466 -13.12 -11.75 47.04
C VAL A 466 -13.45 -13.11 46.42
N HIS A 467 -12.86 -13.44 45.27
CA HIS A 467 -13.07 -14.73 44.62
C HIS A 467 -12.25 -15.84 45.28
N MET A 468 -11.04 -15.52 45.77
CA MET A 468 -10.20 -16.47 46.50
C MET A 468 -10.89 -17.00 47.76
N VAL A 469 -11.66 -16.16 48.45
CA VAL A 469 -12.51 -16.56 49.59
C VAL A 469 -13.52 -17.65 49.19
N LEU A 470 -14.13 -17.56 48.00
CA LEU A 470 -15.07 -18.57 47.50
C LEU A 470 -14.38 -19.91 47.21
N VAL A 471 -13.18 -19.85 46.61
CA VAL A 471 -12.37 -21.03 46.26
C VAL A 471 -11.89 -21.75 47.52
N LEU A 472 -11.27 -21.03 48.46
CA LEU A 472 -10.78 -21.58 49.72
C LEU A 472 -11.91 -22.16 50.57
N ARG A 473 -13.08 -21.52 50.62
CA ARG A 473 -14.25 -22.08 51.32
C ARG A 473 -14.70 -23.41 50.71
N THR A 474 -14.66 -23.52 49.38
CA THR A 474 -15.04 -24.75 48.67
C THR A 474 -14.03 -25.87 48.94
N ALA A 475 -12.72 -25.57 48.86
CA ALA A 475 -11.65 -26.51 49.17
C ALA A 475 -11.73 -26.98 50.63
N LEU A 476 -11.88 -26.05 51.58
CA LEU A 476 -12.02 -26.35 53.01
C LEU A 476 -13.12 -27.38 53.28
N ASN A 477 -14.32 -27.16 52.71
CA ASN A 477 -15.46 -28.05 52.92
C ASN A 477 -15.25 -29.45 52.32
N LEU A 478 -14.55 -29.56 51.20
CA LEU A 478 -14.27 -30.85 50.56
C LEU A 478 -13.24 -31.64 51.36
N PHE A 479 -12.14 -31.00 51.75
CA PHE A 479 -11.09 -31.63 52.54
C PHE A 479 -11.57 -32.04 53.93
N PHE A 480 -12.44 -31.24 54.56
CA PHE A 480 -13.08 -31.60 55.83
C PHE A 480 -13.96 -32.85 55.70
N LYS A 481 -14.76 -32.95 54.61
CA LYS A 481 -15.57 -34.15 54.33
C LYS A 481 -14.73 -35.40 54.09
N LEU A 482 -13.58 -35.24 53.44
CA LEU A 482 -12.64 -36.32 53.16
C LEU A 482 -11.74 -36.67 54.36
N ARG A 483 -11.98 -36.07 55.54
CA ARG A 483 -11.21 -36.25 56.79
C ARG A 483 -9.71 -35.95 56.65
N ASN A 484 -9.36 -35.05 55.73
CA ASN A 484 -8.01 -34.52 55.58
C ASN A 484 -7.87 -33.21 56.38
N PHE A 485 -7.73 -33.35 57.71
CA PHE A 485 -7.88 -32.23 58.63
C PHE A 485 -6.66 -31.30 58.67
N LYS A 486 -5.45 -31.82 58.44
CA LYS A 486 -4.21 -31.01 58.45
C LYS A 486 -4.20 -30.03 57.28
N THR A 487 -4.52 -30.51 56.08
CA THR A 487 -4.64 -29.65 54.89
C THR A 487 -5.86 -28.74 54.95
N ALA A 488 -7.01 -29.22 55.47
CA ALA A 488 -8.18 -28.37 55.73
C ALA A 488 -7.87 -27.20 56.69
N ALA A 489 -7.12 -27.44 57.76
CA ALA A 489 -6.70 -26.41 58.71
C ALA A 489 -5.84 -25.32 58.03
N SER A 490 -4.93 -25.71 57.13
CA SER A 490 -4.14 -24.77 56.33
C SER A 490 -5.02 -23.86 55.47
N PHE A 491 -6.01 -24.42 54.77
CA PHE A 491 -6.97 -23.62 53.99
C PHE A 491 -7.83 -22.70 54.85
N ALA A 492 -8.25 -23.16 56.03
CA ALA A 492 -9.01 -22.34 56.97
C ALA A 492 -8.21 -21.13 57.49
N ARG A 493 -6.92 -21.31 57.80
CA ARG A 493 -6.03 -20.20 58.21
C ARG A 493 -5.87 -19.17 57.09
N ARG A 494 -5.56 -19.62 55.88
CA ARG A 494 -5.44 -18.76 54.69
C ARG A 494 -6.76 -18.06 54.36
N LEU A 495 -7.90 -18.72 54.57
CA LEU A 495 -9.22 -18.12 54.40
C LEU A 495 -9.48 -17.00 55.42
N LEU A 496 -9.06 -17.17 56.67
CA LEU A 496 -9.21 -16.14 57.72
C LEU A 496 -8.28 -14.94 57.51
N GLU A 497 -7.07 -15.14 56.97
CA GLU A 497 -6.13 -14.07 56.63
C GLU A 497 -6.70 -13.12 55.55
N LEU A 498 -7.56 -13.61 54.65
CA LEU A 498 -8.20 -12.79 53.61
C LEU A 498 -9.34 -11.91 54.11
N GLY A 499 -9.73 -12.01 55.39
CA GLY A 499 -10.82 -11.21 55.97
C GLY A 499 -12.20 -11.47 55.34
N PRO A 500 -12.74 -12.71 55.43
CA PRO A 500 -14.04 -13.02 54.85
C PRO A 500 -15.18 -12.39 55.67
N LYS A 501 -16.40 -12.37 55.12
CA LYS A 501 -17.60 -11.88 55.82
C LYS A 501 -17.75 -12.54 57.20
N PRO A 502 -18.26 -11.82 58.23
CA PRO A 502 -18.32 -12.30 59.61
C PRO A 502 -18.91 -13.71 59.77
N ASP A 503 -20.00 -14.02 59.05
CA ASP A 503 -20.66 -15.33 59.11
C ASP A 503 -19.74 -16.47 58.62
N VAL A 504 -19.02 -16.22 57.53
CA VAL A 504 -18.07 -17.18 56.95
C VAL A 504 -16.86 -17.32 57.86
N ALA A 505 -16.38 -16.23 58.47
CA ALA A 505 -15.28 -16.26 59.42
C ALA A 505 -15.64 -17.10 60.67
N GLN A 506 -16.84 -16.93 61.22
CA GLN A 506 -17.30 -17.69 62.38
C GLN A 506 -17.44 -19.19 62.05
N GLN A 507 -17.99 -19.53 60.89
CA GLN A 507 -18.07 -20.91 60.42
C GLN A 507 -16.67 -21.52 60.24
N THR A 508 -15.74 -20.77 59.65
CA THR A 508 -14.37 -21.21 59.39
C THR A 508 -13.60 -21.47 60.69
N ARG A 509 -13.75 -20.61 61.71
CA ARG A 509 -13.14 -20.82 63.04
C ARG A 509 -13.66 -22.08 63.72
N LYS A 510 -14.96 -22.38 63.60
CA LYS A 510 -15.55 -23.62 64.14
C LYS A 510 -14.95 -24.86 63.46
N ILE A 511 -14.82 -24.84 62.13
CA ILE A 511 -14.20 -25.93 61.36
C ILE A 511 -12.72 -26.08 61.73
N LEU A 512 -11.97 -24.97 61.85
CA LEU A 512 -10.56 -24.97 62.24
C LEU A 512 -10.37 -25.60 63.64
N ALA A 513 -11.19 -25.22 64.63
CA ALA A 513 -11.14 -25.80 65.96
C ALA A 513 -11.45 -27.31 65.96
N ALA A 514 -12.30 -27.79 65.04
CA ALA A 514 -12.55 -29.21 64.85
C ALA A 514 -11.36 -29.94 64.20
N CYS A 515 -10.72 -29.33 63.20
CA CYS A 515 -9.52 -29.88 62.56
C CYS A 515 -8.32 -29.94 63.52
N GLU A 516 -8.16 -28.95 64.39
CA GLU A 516 -7.03 -28.88 65.34
C GLU A 516 -7.08 -29.96 66.43
N LYS A 517 -8.27 -30.54 66.71
CA LYS A 517 -8.39 -31.70 67.60
C LYS A 517 -7.76 -32.97 67.02
N THR A 518 -7.73 -33.09 65.69
CA THR A 518 -7.24 -34.30 64.99
C THR A 518 -6.44 -33.90 63.76
N LEU A 519 -5.18 -33.49 63.95
CA LEU A 519 -4.28 -32.99 62.88
C LEU A 519 -3.67 -34.10 62.01
N THR A 520 -4.50 -35.00 61.48
CA THR A 520 -4.08 -36.08 60.56
C THR A 520 -4.81 -35.97 59.23
N ASP A 521 -4.13 -36.36 58.14
CA ASP A 521 -4.76 -36.53 56.83
C ASP A 521 -5.06 -38.02 56.62
N ALA A 522 -6.34 -38.36 56.42
CA ALA A 522 -6.79 -39.75 56.23
C ALA A 522 -6.34 -40.35 54.89
N HIS A 523 -6.15 -39.52 53.86
CA HIS A 523 -5.83 -39.95 52.50
C HIS A 523 -4.69 -39.13 51.90
N GLN A 524 -3.71 -39.81 51.31
CA GLN A 524 -2.63 -39.17 50.55
C GLN A 524 -3.16 -38.67 49.20
N LEU A 525 -2.91 -37.40 48.90
CA LEU A 525 -3.29 -36.71 47.66
C LEU A 525 -2.04 -36.24 46.91
N ASN A 526 -2.12 -36.11 45.59
CA ASN A 526 -1.04 -35.56 44.77
C ASN A 526 -1.03 -34.02 44.85
N TYR A 527 -0.89 -33.48 46.05
CA TYR A 527 -0.89 -32.04 46.31
C TYR A 527 0.11 -31.72 47.42
N ASP A 528 1.11 -30.90 47.07
CA ASP A 528 2.06 -30.33 48.03
C ASP A 528 1.81 -28.83 48.12
N PRO A 529 1.38 -28.31 49.30
CA PRO A 529 1.15 -26.89 49.50
C PRO A 529 2.40 -26.01 49.39
N HIS A 530 3.60 -26.55 49.64
CA HIS A 530 4.84 -25.77 49.76
C HIS A 530 5.64 -25.71 48.46
N ASN A 531 5.41 -26.65 47.54
CA ASN A 531 6.14 -26.73 46.29
C ASN A 531 5.40 -25.94 45.19
N PRO A 532 5.94 -24.81 44.69
CA PRO A 532 5.29 -24.02 43.67
C PRO A 532 5.20 -24.79 42.34
N PHE A 533 4.03 -24.77 41.72
CA PHE A 533 3.75 -25.42 40.44
C PHE A 533 2.97 -24.50 39.50
N ASP A 534 3.17 -24.69 38.19
CA ASP A 534 2.25 -24.17 37.17
C ASP A 534 1.15 -25.20 36.91
N LEU A 535 -0.05 -24.77 36.56
CA LEU A 535 -1.13 -25.71 36.25
C LEU A 535 -1.21 -25.96 34.74
N CYS A 536 -1.23 -27.23 34.32
CA CYS A 536 -1.50 -27.56 32.94
C CYS A 536 -2.97 -27.25 32.59
N ALA A 537 -3.19 -26.31 31.67
CA ALA A 537 -4.53 -25.82 31.32
C ALA A 537 -5.41 -26.84 30.55
N ALA A 538 -4.87 -28.00 30.17
CA ALA A 538 -5.64 -29.09 29.52
C ALA A 538 -6.00 -30.24 30.47
N SER A 539 -5.03 -30.78 31.20
CA SER A 539 -5.18 -31.94 32.09
C SER A 539 -5.45 -31.57 33.55
N PHE A 540 -5.29 -30.29 33.94
CA PHE A 540 -5.38 -29.81 35.33
C PHE A 540 -4.45 -30.60 36.28
N VAL A 541 -3.23 -30.87 35.82
CA VAL A 541 -2.17 -31.52 36.61
C VAL A 541 -1.09 -30.48 36.94
N PRO A 542 -0.55 -30.47 38.17
CA PRO A 542 0.53 -29.57 38.54
C PRO A 542 1.82 -29.91 37.78
N LEU A 543 2.45 -28.88 37.25
CA LEU A 543 3.74 -28.89 36.57
C LEU A 543 4.78 -28.28 37.53
N TYR A 544 5.51 -29.17 38.21
CA TYR A 544 6.57 -28.78 39.12
C TYR A 544 7.82 -28.31 38.36
N ARG A 545 8.58 -27.42 39.00
CA ARG A 545 9.83 -26.87 38.43
C ARG A 545 10.80 -27.98 38.03
N GLY A 546 11.43 -27.83 36.86
CA GLY A 546 12.40 -28.79 36.31
C GLY A 546 11.83 -29.79 35.30
N ARG A 547 10.50 -29.88 35.15
CA ARG A 547 9.88 -30.65 34.06
C ARG A 547 9.71 -29.80 32.80
N PRO A 548 9.78 -30.38 31.59
CA PRO A 548 9.52 -29.65 30.35
C PRO A 548 8.07 -29.16 30.30
N VAL A 549 7.90 -27.88 29.96
CA VAL A 549 6.60 -27.20 29.86
C VAL A 549 6.50 -26.49 28.52
N GLU A 550 5.36 -26.65 27.86
CA GLU A 550 5.02 -25.92 26.64
C GLU A 550 4.10 -24.76 26.99
N LYS A 551 4.30 -23.59 26.37
CA LYS A 551 3.54 -22.38 26.69
C LYS A 551 2.70 -21.92 25.51
N CYS A 552 1.54 -21.36 25.81
CA CYS A 552 0.74 -20.63 24.84
C CYS A 552 1.43 -19.29 24.49
N PRO A 553 1.60 -18.97 23.19
CA PRO A 553 2.29 -17.76 22.76
C PRO A 553 1.58 -16.46 23.15
N LEU A 554 0.25 -16.48 23.26
CA LEU A 554 -0.55 -15.30 23.61
C LEU A 554 -0.83 -15.20 25.11
N SER A 555 -1.40 -16.25 25.71
CA SER A 555 -1.83 -16.21 27.12
C SER A 555 -0.71 -16.54 28.10
N GLY A 556 0.37 -17.19 27.66
CA GLY A 556 1.41 -17.74 28.54
C GLY A 556 0.91 -18.91 29.40
N ALA A 557 -0.24 -19.51 29.08
CA ALA A 557 -0.73 -20.70 29.77
C ALA A 557 0.20 -21.89 29.56
N CYS A 558 0.47 -22.63 30.65
CA CYS A 558 1.36 -23.79 30.66
C CYS A 558 0.59 -25.07 30.28
N TYR A 559 1.27 -25.93 29.53
CA TYR A 559 0.77 -27.21 29.04
C TYR A 559 1.82 -28.31 29.20
N CYS A 560 1.37 -29.55 29.41
CA CYS A 560 2.25 -30.72 29.32
C CYS A 560 2.76 -30.88 27.87
N PRO A 561 3.98 -31.42 27.66
CA PRO A 561 4.55 -31.64 26.32
C PRO A 561 3.66 -32.38 25.30
N PRO A 562 2.82 -33.36 25.68
CA PRO A 562 1.93 -34.05 24.74
C PRO A 562 0.90 -33.15 24.04
N TYR A 563 0.64 -31.95 24.57
CA TYR A 563 -0.32 -30.99 24.00
C TYR A 563 0.32 -30.02 23.00
N LYS A 564 1.63 -30.15 22.71
CA LYS A 564 2.31 -29.34 21.70
C LYS A 564 1.65 -29.49 20.33
N GLY A 565 1.49 -28.38 19.61
CA GLY A 565 0.85 -28.37 18.28
C GLY A 565 -0.69 -28.44 18.31
N GLN A 566 -1.31 -28.58 19.48
CA GLN A 566 -2.77 -28.50 19.61
C GLN A 566 -3.23 -27.06 19.82
N ILE A 567 -4.53 -26.81 19.58
CA ILE A 567 -5.15 -25.51 19.86
C ILE A 567 -5.24 -25.29 21.37
N CYS A 568 -4.78 -24.13 21.83
CA CYS A 568 -4.81 -23.72 23.21
C CYS A 568 -6.26 -23.61 23.73
N ARG A 569 -6.60 -24.40 24.76
CA ARG A 569 -7.94 -24.39 25.39
C ARG A 569 -8.33 -23.06 26.05
N VAL A 570 -7.35 -22.25 26.47
CA VAL A 570 -7.60 -20.93 27.07
C VAL A 570 -8.03 -19.93 26.00
N THR A 571 -7.26 -19.83 24.92
CA THR A 571 -7.47 -18.83 23.86
C THR A 571 -8.41 -19.28 22.75
N GLN A 572 -8.49 -20.59 22.49
CA GLN A 572 -9.17 -21.23 21.36
C GLN A 572 -8.71 -20.76 19.96
N ALA A 573 -7.65 -19.96 19.88
CA ALA A 573 -7.16 -19.36 18.63
C ALA A 573 -5.68 -19.65 18.37
N THR A 574 -4.87 -19.84 19.42
CA THR A 574 -3.43 -20.03 19.29
C THR A 574 -3.02 -21.50 19.37
N GLU A 575 -1.90 -21.84 18.74
CA GLU A 575 -1.29 -23.16 18.78
C GLU A 575 -0.23 -23.23 19.89
N ILE A 576 -0.25 -24.31 20.68
CA ILE A 576 0.63 -24.48 21.84
C ILE A 576 2.07 -24.74 21.38
N GLY A 577 3.04 -23.97 21.92
CA GLY A 577 4.47 -24.14 21.64
C GLY A 577 4.94 -23.54 20.32
N LYS A 578 4.12 -22.70 19.66
CA LYS A 578 4.48 -22.01 18.41
C LYS A 578 5.28 -20.74 18.68
N ASP A 579 6.34 -20.55 17.90
CA ASP A 579 7.16 -19.34 17.97
C ASP A 579 6.43 -18.12 17.40
N VAL A 580 6.42 -17.03 18.16
CA VAL A 580 5.79 -15.76 17.77
C VAL A 580 6.66 -14.56 18.18
N ILE A 581 6.41 -13.41 17.56
CA ILE A 581 7.11 -12.14 17.83
C ILE A 581 6.79 -11.57 19.24
N GLY A 582 5.73 -12.09 19.89
CA GLY A 582 5.21 -11.61 21.17
C GLY A 582 4.19 -10.47 21.01
N LEU A 583 3.60 -10.04 22.13
CA LEU A 583 2.58 -8.97 22.14
C LEU A 583 3.21 -7.61 21.79
N ARG A 584 2.78 -7.01 20.68
CA ARG A 584 3.17 -5.67 20.23
C ARG A 584 1.93 -4.78 20.09
N VAL A 585 1.63 -4.00 21.14
CA VAL A 585 0.47 -3.10 21.23
C VAL A 585 0.88 -1.62 21.19
N SER A 586 2.19 -1.32 21.18
CA SER A 586 2.70 0.04 21.10
C SER A 586 3.75 0.21 20.01
N PRO A 587 3.76 1.35 19.28
CA PRO A 587 4.86 1.72 18.39
C PRO A 587 6.23 1.72 19.08
N LEU A 588 6.28 1.95 20.40
CA LEU A 588 7.51 1.92 21.19
C LEU A 588 8.18 0.54 21.20
N GLN A 589 7.43 -0.53 20.97
CA GLN A 589 7.95 -1.89 20.94
C GLN A 589 8.52 -2.28 19.57
N PHE A 590 8.33 -1.46 18.53
CA PHE A 590 8.87 -1.71 17.18
C PHE A 590 10.16 -0.93 16.89
N ARG A 591 10.58 -0.08 17.83
CA ARG A 591 11.91 0.53 17.88
C ARG A 591 12.84 -0.38 18.66
#